data_AF-A0AAE3LDU0-F1
#
_entry.id   AF-A0AAE3LDU0-F1
#
_cell.length_a   1.000
_cell.length_b   1.000
_cell.length_c   1.000
_cell.angle_alpha   90.00
_cell.angle_beta   90.00
_cell.angle_gamma   90.00
#
_symmetry.space_group_name_H-M   'P 1'
#
loop_
_entity.id
_entity.type
_entity.pdbx_description
1 polymer ?
#
loop_
_entity_poly.entity_id
_entity_poly.type
_entity_poly.pdbx_seq_one_letter_code
_entity_poly.pdbx_strand_id
1 'polypeptide(L)'
;MGKTVYVSTNATNRHIYHTDEDCRMLNQAANYAARDLDDLPDHQQCSHCAGEWDPYQDHESTTCEYCGRTFETQNGVYRHILMEHRDVVERALGNDPTASTGPRRAIADD
;
A
#
# COMPACT_ATOMS: atom_id res chain seq x y z
N MET A 1 19.53 22.85 23.46
CA MET A 1 18.26 22.37 24.03
C MET A 1 18.01 21.03 23.37
N GLY A 2 18.40 19.93 24.02
CA GLY A 2 18.21 18.58 23.48
C GLY A 2 16.72 18.27 23.39
N LYS A 3 16.30 17.63 22.29
CA LYS A 3 14.93 17.15 22.13
C LYS A 3 14.85 15.76 22.72
N THR A 4 14.15 15.61 23.84
CA THR A 4 13.88 14.30 24.42
C THR A 4 12.89 13.54 23.53
N VAL A 5 13.25 12.31 23.17
CA VAL A 5 12.45 11.38 22.37
C VAL A 5 12.38 10.03 23.06
N TYR A 6 11.35 9.25 22.75
CA TYR A 6 11.14 7.92 23.29
C TYR A 6 11.54 6.88 22.25
N VAL A 7 12.48 6.00 22.58
CA VAL A 7 12.99 4.98 21.67
C VAL A 7 12.43 3.62 22.05
N SER A 8 11.79 2.94 21.11
CA SER A 8 11.38 1.55 21.24
C SER A 8 12.14 0.66 20.25
N THR A 9 12.37 -0.59 20.63
CA THR A 9 13.03 -1.58 19.76
C THR A 9 11.97 -2.52 19.20
N ASN A 10 11.90 -2.64 17.88
CA ASN A 10 10.94 -3.55 17.24
C ASN A 10 11.48 -4.99 17.15
N ALA A 11 10.65 -5.91 16.65
CA ALA A 11 11.02 -7.33 16.49
C ALA A 11 12.19 -7.57 15.51
N THR A 12 12.51 -6.61 14.64
CA THR A 12 13.66 -6.68 13.71
C THR A 12 14.92 -6.01 14.26
N ASN A 13 14.93 -5.72 15.57
CA ASN A 13 16.03 -5.07 16.29
C ASN A 13 16.37 -3.66 15.76
N ARG A 14 15.40 -2.98 15.13
CA ARG A 14 15.52 -1.58 14.75
C ARG A 14 15.00 -0.69 15.86
N HIS A 15 15.74 0.37 16.14
CA HIS A 15 15.34 1.40 17.09
C HIS A 15 14.47 2.43 16.38
N ILE A 16 13.24 2.58 16.85
CA ILE A 16 12.28 3.55 16.34
C ILE A 16 12.11 4.63 17.41
N TYR A 17 12.39 5.88 17.07
CA TYR A 17 12.15 7.00 17.98
C TYR A 17 10.75 7.60 17.76
N HIS A 18 10.17 8.06 18.85
CA HIS A 18 8.84 8.63 18.98
C HIS A 18 8.98 10.00 19.65
N THR A 19 8.36 11.04 19.12
CA THR A 19 8.35 12.38 19.72
C THR A 19 7.11 12.61 20.58
N ASP A 20 6.19 11.66 20.60
CA ASP A 20 4.93 11.70 21.36
C ASP A 20 4.87 10.48 22.30
N GLU A 21 4.63 10.74 23.58
CA GLU A 21 4.52 9.71 24.64
C GLU A 21 3.22 8.90 24.51
N ASP A 22 2.18 9.50 23.93
CA ASP A 22 0.88 8.87 23.73
C ASP A 22 0.80 8.12 22.39
N CYS A 23 1.92 7.99 21.67
CA CYS A 23 1.94 7.28 20.41
C CYS A 23 1.43 5.83 20.58
N ARG A 24 0.39 5.49 19.82
CA ARG A 24 -0.22 4.14 19.83
C ARG A 24 0.81 3.02 19.59
N MET A 25 1.87 3.29 18.82
CA MET A 25 2.93 2.33 18.55
C MET A 25 3.95 2.23 19.70
N LEU A 26 4.16 3.31 20.43
CA LEU A 26 4.98 3.32 21.65
C LEU A 26 4.27 2.58 22.79
N ASN A 27 2.98 2.85 22.99
CA ASN A 27 2.15 2.19 24.00
C ASN A 27 1.99 0.67 23.78
N GLN A 28 2.20 0.18 22.55
CA GLN A 28 2.24 -1.26 22.25
C GLN A 28 3.62 -1.88 22.40
N ALA A 29 4.68 -1.07 22.57
CA ALA A 29 6.02 -1.60 22.75
C ALA A 29 6.18 -2.22 24.13
N ALA A 30 6.79 -3.41 24.18
CA ALA A 30 7.06 -4.09 25.45
C ALA A 30 7.99 -3.28 26.37
N ASN A 31 8.89 -2.48 25.78
CA ASN A 31 9.78 -1.58 26.49
C ASN A 31 10.11 -0.36 25.61
N TYR A 32 10.22 0.81 26.23
CA TYR A 32 10.75 2.02 25.61
C TYR A 32 11.61 2.81 26.60
N ALA A 33 12.50 3.66 26.08
CA ALA A 33 13.37 4.50 26.89
C ALA A 33 13.41 5.94 26.35
N ALA A 34 13.34 6.92 27.25
CA ALA A 34 13.60 8.31 26.89
C ALA A 34 15.10 8.52 26.65
N ARG A 35 15.45 9.19 25.55
CA ARG A 35 16.80 9.52 25.10
C ARG A 35 16.81 10.90 24.44
N ASP A 36 17.96 11.54 24.38
CA ASP A 36 18.14 12.75 23.59
C ASP A 36 18.32 12.40 22.11
N LEU A 37 17.58 13.07 21.23
CA LEU A 37 17.61 12.81 19.79
C LEU A 37 19.01 12.97 19.17
N ASP A 38 19.83 13.87 19.71
CA ASP A 38 21.19 14.11 19.23
C ASP A 38 22.16 12.94 19.53
N ASP A 39 21.86 12.12 20.53
CA ASP A 39 22.68 10.97 20.96
C ASP A 39 22.30 9.65 20.23
N LEU A 40 21.49 9.74 19.16
CA LEU A 40 20.88 8.61 18.47
C LEU A 40 21.46 8.39 17.07
N PRO A 41 22.55 7.60 16.91
CA PRO A 41 23.26 7.46 15.63
C PRO A 41 22.58 6.61 14.56
N ASP A 42 21.65 5.69 14.91
CA ASP A 42 20.95 4.81 13.95
C ASP A 42 19.49 4.56 14.36
N HIS A 43 18.64 5.58 14.24
CA HIS A 43 17.26 5.52 14.73
C HIS A 43 16.29 5.93 13.63
N GLN A 44 15.26 5.11 13.43
CA GLN A 44 14.22 5.37 12.46
C GLN A 44 13.10 6.18 13.11
N GLN A 45 12.58 7.18 12.41
CA GLN A 45 11.44 7.93 12.90
C GLN A 45 10.14 7.12 12.83
N CYS A 46 9.32 7.20 13.87
CA CYS A 46 7.95 6.72 13.79
C CYS A 46 7.17 7.52 12.74
N SER A 47 6.54 6.84 11.79
CA SER A 47 5.73 7.47 10.74
C SER A 47 4.42 8.09 11.23
N HIS A 48 4.01 7.80 12.48
CA HIS A 48 2.79 8.35 13.06
C HIS A 48 3.04 9.60 13.92
N CYS A 49 4.14 9.63 14.68
CA CYS A 49 4.37 10.71 15.63
C CYS A 49 5.67 11.48 15.37
N ALA A 50 6.71 10.86 14.80
CA ALA A 50 8.08 11.36 14.87
C ALA A 50 8.74 11.72 13.54
N GLY A 51 7.96 11.78 12.46
CA GLY A 51 8.36 12.39 11.20
C GLY A 51 7.70 13.75 11.00
N GLU A 52 8.20 14.50 10.03
CA GLU A 52 7.43 15.60 9.44
C GLU A 52 6.20 14.95 8.80
N TRP A 53 5.05 15.07 9.48
CA TRP A 53 3.77 14.71 8.87
C TRP A 53 3.59 15.66 7.70
N ASP A 54 4.04 15.23 6.53
CA ASP A 54 3.82 15.96 5.30
C ASP A 54 2.45 15.49 4.77
N PRO A 55 1.41 16.34 4.85
CA PRO A 55 0.07 16.01 4.35
C PRO A 55 0.03 15.82 2.83
N TYR A 56 1.16 16.06 2.16
CA TYR A 56 1.36 15.92 0.72
C TYR A 56 2.32 14.79 0.38
N GLN A 57 2.57 13.83 1.29
CA GLN A 57 3.23 12.58 0.92
C GLN A 57 2.39 11.95 -0.19
N ASP A 58 2.85 12.19 -1.41
CA ASP A 58 2.30 11.70 -2.65
C ASP A 58 2.57 10.20 -2.65
N HIS A 59 1.70 9.47 -1.93
CA HIS A 59 1.50 8.06 -2.20
C HIS A 59 0.99 8.02 -3.63
N GLU A 60 1.90 7.74 -4.57
CA GLU A 60 1.67 7.74 -6.02
C GLU A 60 0.34 7.07 -6.34
N SER A 61 -0.69 7.91 -6.42
CA SER A 61 -2.06 7.43 -6.35
C SER A 61 -2.39 6.88 -7.73
N THR A 62 -2.64 5.57 -7.77
CA THR A 62 -2.83 4.89 -9.04
C THR A 62 -4.29 5.05 -9.46
N THR A 63 -4.52 5.54 -10.68
CA THR A 63 -5.87 5.79 -11.21
C THR A 63 -6.30 4.64 -12.12
N CYS A 64 -7.55 4.19 -11.98
CA CYS A 64 -8.13 3.22 -12.88
C CYS A 64 -8.36 3.85 -14.27
N GLU A 65 -7.77 3.28 -15.30
CA GLU A 65 -7.87 3.78 -16.68
C GLU A 65 -9.29 3.63 -17.27
N TYR A 66 -10.13 2.76 -16.69
CA TYR A 66 -11.46 2.47 -17.21
C TYR A 66 -12.56 3.36 -16.65
N CYS A 67 -12.39 3.87 -15.42
CA CYS A 67 -13.42 4.69 -14.76
C CYS A 67 -12.88 5.96 -14.09
N GLY A 68 -11.56 6.18 -14.09
CA GLY A 68 -10.92 7.36 -13.51
C GLY A 68 -10.92 7.41 -11.98
N ARG A 69 -11.31 6.34 -11.27
CA ARG A 69 -11.20 6.29 -9.80
C ARG A 69 -9.74 6.19 -9.38
N THR A 70 -9.36 7.00 -8.40
CA THR A 70 -7.99 7.04 -7.84
C THR A 70 -7.90 6.19 -6.57
N PHE A 71 -6.81 5.44 -6.43
CA PHE A 71 -6.56 4.53 -5.32
C PHE A 71 -5.18 4.78 -4.73
N GLU A 72 -5.03 4.56 -3.43
CA GLU A 72 -3.77 4.75 -2.70
C GLU A 72 -2.67 3.77 -3.10
N THR A 73 -3.01 2.66 -3.79
CA THR A 73 -2.04 1.64 -4.22
C THR A 73 -2.46 0.97 -5.52
N GLN A 74 -1.48 0.45 -6.27
CA GLN A 74 -1.71 -0.35 -7.47
C GLN A 74 -2.55 -1.62 -7.19
N ASN A 75 -2.37 -2.25 -6.03
CA ASN A 75 -3.17 -3.43 -5.65
C ASN A 75 -4.66 -3.06 -5.43
N GLY A 76 -4.94 -1.84 -4.97
CA GLY A 76 -6.29 -1.29 -4.89
C GLY A 76 -6.94 -1.17 -6.27
N VAL A 77 -6.20 -0.63 -7.25
CA VAL A 77 -6.67 -0.55 -8.64
C VAL A 77 -6.90 -1.93 -9.24
N TYR A 78 -5.97 -2.88 -9.06
CA TYR A 78 -6.11 -4.23 -9.58
C TYR A 78 -7.37 -4.93 -9.02
N ARG A 79 -7.60 -4.87 -7.71
CA ARG A 79 -8.81 -5.42 -7.09
C ARG A 79 -10.08 -4.74 -7.59
N HIS A 80 -10.03 -3.41 -7.77
CA HIS A 80 -11.16 -2.66 -8.33
C HIS A 80 -11.48 -3.12 -9.75
N ILE A 81 -10.48 -3.30 -10.62
CA ILE A 81 -10.66 -3.81 -11.98
C ILE A 81 -11.26 -5.22 -11.96
N LEU A 82 -10.78 -6.11 -11.09
CA LEU A 82 -11.33 -7.47 -10.95
C LEU A 82 -12.82 -7.50 -10.57
N MET A 83 -13.28 -6.56 -9.74
CA MET A 83 -14.65 -6.54 -9.23
C MET A 83 -15.61 -5.74 -10.11
N GLU A 84 -15.18 -4.58 -10.59
CA GLU A 84 -16.03 -3.59 -11.26
C GLU A 84 -15.83 -3.56 -12.79
N HIS A 85 -14.71 -4.10 -13.28
CA HIS A 85 -14.34 -4.20 -14.70
C HIS A 85 -14.05 -5.64 -15.10
N ARG A 86 -14.83 -6.58 -14.54
CA ARG A 86 -14.66 -8.03 -14.73
C ARG A 86 -14.70 -8.41 -16.22
N ASP A 87 -15.50 -7.72 -17.02
CA ASP A 87 -15.62 -7.88 -18.47
C ASP A 87 -14.31 -7.59 -19.21
N VAL A 88 -13.51 -6.62 -18.74
CA VAL A 88 -12.20 -6.32 -19.29
C VAL A 88 -11.20 -7.43 -18.95
N VAL A 89 -11.25 -7.93 -17.72
CA VAL A 89 -10.36 -8.99 -17.23
C VAL A 89 -10.62 -10.31 -17.96
N GLU A 90 -11.88 -10.67 -18.18
CA GLU A 90 -12.25 -11.89 -18.90
C GLU A 90 -11.75 -11.87 -20.36
N ARG A 91 -11.84 -10.71 -21.03
CA ARG A 91 -11.28 -10.50 -22.37
C ARG A 91 -9.74 -10.58 -22.38
N ALA A 92 -9.08 -9.99 -21.39
CA ALA A 92 -7.62 -9.98 -21.31
C ALA A 92 -7.02 -11.37 -21.02
N LEU A 93 -7.74 -12.21 -20.29
CA LEU A 93 -7.33 -13.59 -19.96
C LEU A 93 -7.70 -14.62 -21.04
N GLY A 94 -8.30 -14.19 -22.16
CA GLY A 94 -8.71 -15.11 -23.24
C GLY A 94 -9.87 -16.04 -22.85
N ASN A 95 -10.53 -15.78 -21.73
CA ASN A 95 -11.72 -16.51 -21.29
C ASN A 95 -12.94 -15.85 -21.91
N ASP A 96 -13.05 -15.91 -23.23
CA ASP A 96 -14.18 -15.36 -23.96
C ASP A 96 -15.35 -16.37 -23.93
N PRO A 97 -16.44 -16.12 -23.18
CA PRO A 97 -17.61 -17.02 -23.17
C PRO A 97 -18.39 -16.96 -24.50
N THR A 98 -18.03 -16.04 -25.41
CA THR A 98 -18.64 -15.88 -26.73
C THR A 98 -17.79 -16.45 -27.87
N ALA A 99 -16.72 -17.21 -27.57
CA ALA A 99 -16.01 -18.07 -28.50
C ALA A 99 -16.89 -19.28 -28.85
N SER A 100 -18.09 -18.98 -29.33
CA SER A 100 -18.91 -19.86 -30.13
C SER A 100 -18.08 -20.16 -31.36
N THR A 101 -17.51 -21.36 -31.35
CA THR A 101 -17.11 -22.10 -32.54
C THR A 101 -18.25 -22.02 -33.54
N GLY A 102 -18.20 -21.01 -34.43
CA GLY A 102 -19.18 -20.86 -35.49
C GLY A 102 -19.19 -22.12 -36.35
N PRO A 103 -20.35 -22.61 -36.80
CA PRO A 103 -20.42 -23.83 -37.58
C PRO A 103 -19.64 -23.64 -38.87
N ARG A 104 -18.62 -24.48 -39.09
CA ARG A 104 -17.97 -24.61 -40.39
C ARG A 104 -19.05 -24.99 -41.40
N ARG A 105 -19.39 -24.05 -42.28
CA ARG A 105 -20.33 -24.24 -43.39
C ARG A 105 -19.94 -25.52 -44.13
N ALA A 106 -20.88 -26.45 -44.21
CA ALA A 106 -20.85 -27.54 -45.17
C ALA A 106 -20.80 -26.93 -46.57
N ILE A 107 -19.77 -27.29 -47.34
CA ILE A 107 -19.82 -27.20 -48.80
C ILE A 107 -20.22 -28.60 -49.29
N ALA A 108 -21.45 -28.69 -49.80
CA ALA A 108 -21.86 -29.68 -50.77
C ALA A 108 -21.73 -29.07 -52.18
N ASP A 109 -21.89 -29.92 -53.21
CA ASP A 109 -21.69 -29.75 -54.66
C ASP A 109 -20.27 -30.08 -55.14
N ASP A 110 -20.02 -30.99 -56.09
CA ASP A 110 -20.81 -31.89 -56.96
C ASP A 110 -19.92 -33.09 -57.31
#